data_AF-A0A3N5G7G7-F1
#
_entry.id   AF-A0A3N5G7G7-F1
#
_cell.length_a   1.000
_cell.length_b   1.000
_cell.length_c   1.000
_cell.angle_alpha   90.00
_cell.angle_beta   90.00
_cell.angle_gamma   90.00
#
_symmetry.space_group_name_H-M   'P 1'
#
loop_
_entity.id
_entity.type
_entity.pdbx_description
1 polymer ?
#
loop_
_entity_poly.entity_id
_entity_poly.type
_entity_poly.pdbx_seq_one_letter_code
_entity_poly.pdbx_strand_id
1 'polypeptide(L)'
;MEIETIRFADMGGFFRLTAESDVRFDYTVAWVDCASRGKSLGRGVFTRGNHASHDRAPARAPRSVLGIPVDLPRALVTDTGVRVFNAWYYRRPRRRLRCVHYDSFLYPLDRLRNWNRIYGRRGFLQYQCVVGPSDGRDAVTELLSRIATAGGSSFLAVLKVFGNIASAGLLSFPRPGITLALDFPNRGHATLRLLDRLDEIVRSSGGAVYPAKDARMSADSFQHYFPRWRSFCEYLDPAFSSSFWRRVAS
;
A
#
# COMPACT_ATOMS: atom_id res chain seq x y z
N MET A 1 -17.65 5.12 -13.43
CA MET A 1 -16.93 3.87 -13.11
C MET A 1 -17.93 2.80 -12.75
N GLU A 2 -17.98 1.72 -13.52
CA GLU A 2 -18.66 0.49 -13.09
C GLU A 2 -17.69 -0.28 -12.20
N ILE A 3 -18.07 -0.51 -10.95
CA ILE A 3 -17.21 -1.12 -9.93
C ILE A 3 -17.83 -2.39 -9.37
N GLU A 4 -16.97 -3.36 -9.11
CA GLU A 4 -17.30 -4.57 -8.36
C GLU A 4 -16.44 -4.67 -7.11
N THR A 5 -17.08 -4.90 -5.96
CA THR A 5 -16.41 -5.11 -4.67
C THR A 5 -16.67 -6.53 -4.16
N ILE A 6 -15.59 -7.28 -3.91
CA ILE A 6 -15.61 -8.71 -3.55
C ILE A 6 -14.76 -8.91 -2.30
N ARG A 7 -15.27 -9.67 -1.32
CA ARG A 7 -14.46 -10.06 -0.15
C ARG A 7 -13.69 -11.33 -0.45
N PHE A 8 -12.51 -11.46 0.13
CA PHE A 8 -11.71 -12.68 0.08
C PHE A 8 -11.20 -13.04 1.47
N ALA A 9 -11.11 -14.34 1.74
CA ALA A 9 -10.85 -14.87 3.08
C ALA A 9 -9.36 -14.94 3.44
N ASP A 10 -8.47 -14.95 2.45
CA ASP A 10 -7.03 -15.17 2.59
C ASP A 10 -6.28 -14.75 1.31
N MET A 11 -4.95 -14.84 1.34
CA MET A 11 -4.09 -14.55 0.19
C MET A 11 -4.38 -15.40 -1.05
N GLY A 12 -4.82 -16.65 -0.91
CA GLY A 12 -5.22 -17.49 -2.04
C GLY A 12 -6.42 -16.89 -2.78
N GLY A 13 -7.41 -16.42 -2.03
CA GLY A 13 -8.55 -15.69 -2.56
C GLY A 13 -8.15 -14.39 -3.28
N PHE A 14 -7.17 -13.64 -2.76
CA PHE A 14 -6.63 -12.45 -3.43
C PHE A 14 -6.01 -12.78 -4.79
N PHE A 15 -5.15 -13.81 -4.86
CA PHE A 15 -4.47 -14.18 -6.10
C PHE A 15 -5.45 -14.69 -7.16
N ARG A 16 -6.46 -15.48 -6.75
CA ARG A 16 -7.52 -15.93 -7.64
C ARG A 16 -8.29 -14.75 -8.23
N LEU A 17 -8.71 -13.79 -7.39
CA LEU A 17 -9.45 -12.61 -7.86
C LEU A 17 -8.60 -11.73 -8.78
N THR A 18 -7.29 -11.61 -8.52
CA THR A 18 -6.37 -10.87 -9.38
C THR A 18 -6.30 -11.53 -10.76
N ALA A 19 -6.01 -12.83 -10.82
CA ALA A 19 -5.93 -13.57 -12.09
C ALA A 19 -7.23 -13.53 -12.91
N GLU A 20 -8.39 -13.60 -12.24
CA GLU A 20 -9.70 -13.45 -12.89
C GLU A 20 -9.96 -12.03 -13.43
N SER A 21 -9.25 -11.02 -12.93
CA SER A 21 -9.51 -9.61 -13.19
C SER A 21 -8.54 -8.97 -14.19
N ASP A 22 -7.27 -9.38 -14.21
CA ASP A 22 -6.19 -8.71 -14.96
C ASP A 22 -6.48 -8.50 -16.46
N VAL A 23 -7.27 -9.37 -17.07
CA VAL A 23 -7.61 -9.27 -18.51
C VAL A 23 -8.85 -8.40 -18.77
N ARG A 24 -9.71 -8.21 -17.76
CA ARG A 24 -11.06 -7.64 -17.94
C ARG A 24 -11.26 -6.29 -17.29
N PHE A 25 -10.36 -5.90 -16.38
CA PHE A 25 -10.51 -4.71 -15.56
C PHE A 25 -9.28 -3.81 -15.64
N ASP A 26 -9.50 -2.56 -16.04
CA ASP A 26 -8.47 -1.54 -16.13
C ASP A 26 -7.92 -1.15 -14.74
N TYR A 27 -8.78 -1.24 -13.72
CA TYR A 27 -8.44 -0.85 -12.35
C TYR A 27 -8.70 -1.99 -11.37
N THR A 28 -7.67 -2.37 -10.63
CA THR A 28 -7.76 -3.33 -9.53
C THR A 28 -7.04 -2.80 -8.29
N VAL A 29 -7.64 -3.05 -7.11
CA VAL A 29 -7.06 -2.72 -5.82
C VAL A 29 -7.67 -3.58 -4.72
N ALA A 30 -6.85 -4.07 -3.80
CA ALA A 30 -7.33 -4.70 -2.58
C ALA A 30 -6.98 -3.85 -1.35
N TRP A 31 -7.93 -3.74 -0.44
CA TRP A 31 -7.64 -3.44 0.97
C TRP A 31 -7.42 -4.75 1.71
N VAL A 32 -6.39 -4.83 2.55
CA VAL A 32 -6.00 -6.05 3.28
C VAL A 32 -6.02 -5.83 4.80
N ASP A 33 -6.55 -6.80 5.54
CA ASP A 33 -6.48 -6.81 7.00
C ASP A 33 -5.14 -7.37 7.48
N CYS A 34 -4.19 -6.47 7.76
CA CYS A 34 -2.86 -6.84 8.25
C CYS A 34 -2.82 -7.27 9.73
N ALA A 35 -3.96 -7.24 10.43
CA ALA A 35 -4.07 -7.74 11.79
C ALA A 35 -4.53 -9.21 11.85
N SER A 36 -4.99 -9.75 10.72
CA SER A 36 -5.43 -11.14 10.58
C SER A 36 -4.25 -12.11 10.64
N ARG A 37 -4.49 -13.33 11.14
CA ARG A 37 -3.47 -14.38 11.32
C ARG A 37 -4.03 -15.76 10.92
N GLY A 38 -3.13 -16.74 10.77
CA GLY A 38 -3.47 -18.13 10.47
C GLY A 38 -4.24 -18.26 9.16
N LYS A 39 -5.33 -19.04 9.15
CA LYS A 39 -6.15 -19.30 7.95
C LYS A 39 -6.80 -18.05 7.35
N SER A 40 -6.85 -16.94 8.09
CA SER A 40 -7.40 -15.67 7.58
C SER A 40 -6.32 -14.64 7.25
N LEU A 41 -5.04 -15.02 7.28
CA LEU A 41 -3.93 -14.11 7.00
C LEU A 41 -4.13 -13.46 5.62
N GLY A 42 -4.12 -12.13 5.62
CA GLY A 42 -4.28 -11.34 4.42
C GLY A 42 -5.71 -11.21 3.92
N ARG A 43 -6.76 -11.64 4.66
CA ARG A 43 -8.15 -11.43 4.26
C ARG A 43 -8.41 -9.96 3.89
N GLY A 44 -9.37 -9.71 3.01
CA GLY A 44 -9.56 -8.34 2.55
C GLY A 44 -10.76 -8.10 1.67
N VAL A 45 -10.76 -6.91 1.07
CA VAL A 45 -11.80 -6.42 0.16
C VAL A 45 -11.14 -6.03 -1.15
N PHE A 46 -11.40 -6.81 -2.19
CA PHE A 46 -10.96 -6.56 -3.56
C PHE A 46 -11.97 -5.65 -4.25
N THR A 47 -11.48 -4.62 -4.92
CA THR A 47 -12.29 -3.74 -5.75
C THR A 47 -11.69 -3.69 -7.14
N ARG A 48 -12.52 -3.94 -8.15
CA ARG A 48 -12.18 -3.81 -9.55
C ARG A 48 -13.16 -2.90 -10.26
N GLY A 49 -12.77 -2.29 -11.36
CA GLY A 49 -13.68 -1.45 -12.12
C GLY A 49 -13.15 -1.02 -13.47
N ASN A 50 -14.09 -0.57 -14.31
CA ASN A 50 -13.87 -0.02 -15.64
C ASN A 50 -14.57 1.34 -15.76
N HIS A 51 -14.21 2.09 -16.79
CA HIS A 51 -14.98 3.26 -17.18
C HIS A 51 -16.41 2.84 -17.57
N ALA A 52 -17.38 3.62 -17.11
CA ALA A 52 -18.78 3.38 -17.47
C ALA A 52 -19.04 4.05 -18.83
N SER A 53 -19.95 3.48 -19.63
CA SER A 53 -20.54 4.20 -20.78
C SER A 53 -21.12 5.55 -20.33
N HIS A 54 -21.07 6.54 -21.22
CA HIS A 54 -21.51 7.91 -20.94
C HIS A 54 -22.95 7.96 -20.39
N ASP A 55 -23.83 7.12 -20.93
CA ASP A 55 -25.26 7.07 -20.59
C ASP A 55 -25.52 6.57 -19.16
N ARG A 56 -24.53 5.93 -18.54
CA ARG A 56 -24.58 5.44 -17.15
C ARG A 56 -23.79 6.31 -16.19
N ALA A 57 -23.32 7.49 -16.62
CA ALA A 57 -22.53 8.38 -15.80
C ALA A 57 -23.37 8.89 -14.62
N PRO A 58 -23.02 8.51 -13.37
CA PRO A 58 -23.73 9.04 -12.22
C PRO A 58 -23.37 10.51 -12.05
N ALA A 59 -24.35 11.32 -11.69
CA ALA A 59 -24.12 12.73 -11.38
C ALA A 59 -23.01 12.88 -10.33
N ARG A 60 -22.18 13.91 -10.49
CA ARG A 60 -21.14 14.23 -9.50
C ARG A 60 -21.84 14.67 -8.21
N ALA A 61 -21.78 13.84 -7.19
CA ALA A 61 -22.21 14.25 -5.85
C ALA A 61 -21.26 15.33 -5.28
N PRO A 62 -21.76 16.30 -4.50
CA PRO A 62 -20.92 17.25 -3.79
C PRO A 62 -19.91 16.49 -2.92
N ARG A 63 -18.65 16.93 -2.93
CA ARG A 63 -17.61 16.29 -2.12
C ARG A 63 -17.83 16.66 -0.65
N SER A 64 -18.47 15.78 0.12
CA SER A 64 -18.47 15.90 1.58
C SER A 64 -17.08 15.52 2.09
N VAL A 65 -16.41 16.50 2.70
CA VAL A 65 -15.07 16.34 3.24
C VAL A 65 -15.19 16.33 4.76
N LEU A 66 -14.99 15.15 5.36
CA LEU A 66 -14.94 15.00 6.80
C LEU A 66 -13.51 15.31 7.26
N GLY A 67 -13.35 16.25 8.17
CA GLY A 67 -12.06 16.57 8.78
C GLY A 67 -11.89 15.86 10.12
N ILE A 68 -10.68 15.38 10.40
CA ILE A 68 -10.32 14.95 11.76
C ILE A 68 -9.78 16.18 12.50
N PRO A 69 -10.54 16.74 13.47
CA PRO A 69 -10.24 18.07 14.01
C PRO A 69 -9.09 18.07 15.01
N VAL A 70 -8.77 16.91 15.61
CA VAL A 70 -7.75 16.76 16.65
C VAL A 70 -6.95 15.48 16.47
N ASP A 71 -5.72 15.46 16.97
CA ASP A 71 -4.91 14.26 17.04
C ASP A 71 -5.56 13.24 17.98
N LEU A 72 -5.73 11.99 17.52
CA LEU A 72 -6.26 10.95 18.39
C LEU A 72 -5.27 10.69 19.54
N PRO A 73 -5.76 10.55 20.79
CA PRO A 73 -4.93 10.09 21.90
C PRO A 73 -4.24 8.78 21.56
N ARG A 74 -2.98 8.63 22.00
CA ARG A 74 -2.16 7.43 21.76
C ARG A 74 -2.88 6.12 22.13
N ALA A 75 -3.75 6.17 23.13
CA ALA A 75 -4.53 5.02 23.61
C ALA A 75 -5.57 4.49 22.61
N LEU A 76 -5.95 5.27 21.58
CA LEU A 76 -6.95 4.84 20.58
C LEU A 76 -6.32 4.13 19.38
N VAL A 77 -5.03 4.31 19.10
CA VAL A 77 -4.28 3.57 18.07
C VAL A 77 -3.57 2.36 18.68
N THR A 78 -4.35 1.57 19.40
CA THR A 78 -3.91 0.29 19.94
C THR A 78 -4.10 -0.81 18.91
N ASP A 79 -3.32 -1.88 19.02
CA ASP A 79 -3.48 -3.05 18.15
C ASP A 79 -4.89 -3.65 18.26
N THR A 80 -5.50 -3.62 19.45
CA THR A 80 -6.91 -4.01 19.65
C THR A 80 -7.87 -3.12 18.87
N GLY A 81 -7.70 -1.79 18.92
CA GLY A 81 -8.52 -0.85 18.16
C GLY A 81 -8.43 -1.09 16.65
N VAL A 82 -7.22 -1.32 16.13
CA VAL A 82 -7.02 -1.66 14.72
C VAL A 82 -7.68 -2.98 14.36
N ARG A 83 -7.54 -4.04 15.18
CA ARG A 83 -8.20 -5.34 14.95
C ARG A 83 -9.71 -5.22 14.90
N VAL A 84 -10.31 -4.50 15.84
CA VAL A 84 -11.77 -4.28 15.90
C VAL A 84 -12.22 -3.51 14.66
N PHE A 85 -11.54 -2.41 14.32
CA PHE A 85 -11.85 -1.63 13.13
C PHE A 85 -11.73 -2.45 11.86
N ASN A 86 -10.64 -3.18 11.67
CA ASN A 86 -10.40 -4.00 10.47
C ASN A 86 -11.45 -5.11 10.36
N ALA A 87 -11.80 -5.77 11.48
CA ALA A 87 -12.84 -6.80 11.50
C ALA A 87 -14.22 -6.22 11.14
N TRP A 88 -14.55 -5.03 11.66
CA TRP A 88 -15.77 -4.31 11.26
C TRP A 88 -15.73 -3.92 9.78
N TYR A 89 -14.64 -3.32 9.32
CA TYR A 89 -14.47 -2.87 7.94
C TYR A 89 -14.59 -4.04 6.98
N TYR A 90 -13.98 -5.18 7.29
CA TYR A 90 -14.10 -6.41 6.50
C TYR A 90 -15.56 -6.88 6.43
N ARG A 91 -16.28 -6.94 7.56
CA ARG A 91 -17.66 -7.47 7.63
C ARG A 91 -18.75 -6.49 7.16
N ARG A 92 -18.49 -5.18 7.16
CA ARG A 92 -19.46 -4.13 6.80
C ARG A 92 -20.15 -4.46 5.47
N PRO A 93 -21.49 -4.52 5.40
CA PRO A 93 -22.24 -4.77 4.17
C PRO A 93 -21.87 -3.80 3.05
N ARG A 94 -21.73 -4.32 1.83
CA ARG A 94 -21.41 -3.54 0.62
C ARG A 94 -22.24 -4.08 -0.54
N ARG A 95 -22.74 -3.19 -1.38
CA ARG A 95 -23.29 -3.59 -2.68
C ARG A 95 -22.14 -4.09 -3.54
N ARG A 96 -22.30 -5.29 -4.11
CA ARG A 96 -21.28 -5.93 -4.94
C ARG A 96 -21.02 -5.12 -6.21
N LEU A 97 -22.06 -4.78 -6.96
CA LEU A 97 -21.99 -3.99 -8.19
C LEU A 97 -22.55 -2.59 -7.97
N ARG A 98 -21.85 -1.56 -8.45
CA ARG A 98 -22.28 -0.16 -8.40
C ARG A 98 -21.72 0.63 -9.58
N CYS A 99 -22.47 1.61 -10.06
CA CYS A 99 -21.91 2.68 -10.89
C CYS A 99 -21.64 3.91 -10.01
N VAL A 100 -20.41 4.41 -10.01
CA VAL A 100 -19.97 5.55 -9.18
C VAL A 100 -19.16 6.55 -10.00
N HIS A 101 -19.18 7.81 -9.56
CA HIS A 101 -18.31 8.85 -10.13
C HIS A 101 -16.84 8.51 -9.88
N TYR A 102 -15.95 8.76 -10.85
CA TYR A 102 -14.53 8.38 -10.75
C TYR A 102 -13.87 8.90 -9.48
N ASP A 103 -14.25 10.11 -9.05
CA ASP A 103 -13.75 10.73 -7.83
C ASP A 103 -13.89 9.81 -6.60
N SER A 104 -15.06 9.16 -6.47
CA SER A 104 -15.36 8.27 -5.35
C SER A 104 -14.52 7.00 -5.35
N PHE A 105 -14.09 6.58 -6.53
CA PHE A 105 -13.40 5.31 -6.75
C PHE A 105 -11.87 5.48 -6.69
N LEU A 106 -11.34 6.50 -7.37
CA LEU A 106 -9.90 6.74 -7.47
C LEU A 106 -9.34 7.52 -6.28
N TYR A 107 -10.14 8.39 -5.65
CA TYR A 107 -9.71 9.27 -4.57
C TYR A 107 -10.53 9.10 -3.27
N PRO A 108 -10.70 7.88 -2.75
CA PRO A 108 -11.54 7.64 -1.58
C PRO A 108 -11.01 8.36 -0.32
N LEU A 109 -9.69 8.56 -0.22
CA LEU A 109 -9.05 9.24 0.91
C LEU A 109 -9.15 10.77 0.86
N ASP A 110 -9.41 11.37 -0.30
CA ASP A 110 -9.57 12.83 -0.44
C ASP A 110 -10.80 13.37 0.29
N ARG A 111 -11.70 12.48 0.71
CA ARG A 111 -12.86 12.78 1.56
C ARG A 111 -12.49 12.96 3.03
N LEU A 112 -11.29 12.56 3.44
CA LEU A 112 -10.83 12.62 4.82
C LEU A 112 -9.70 13.64 4.96
N ARG A 113 -10.07 14.86 5.36
CA ARG A 113 -9.07 15.89 5.70
C ARG A 113 -8.36 15.55 7.00
N ASN A 114 -7.06 15.82 7.03
CA ASN A 114 -6.21 15.60 8.19
C ASN A 114 -6.24 14.15 8.72
N TRP A 115 -6.42 13.15 7.83
CA TRP A 115 -6.46 11.74 8.23
C TRP A 115 -5.19 11.29 8.96
N ASN A 116 -4.06 11.94 8.69
CA ASN A 116 -2.78 11.74 9.38
C ASN A 116 -2.88 11.90 10.91
N ARG A 117 -3.83 12.72 11.39
CA ARG A 117 -4.08 12.93 12.82
C ARG A 117 -4.60 11.70 13.56
N ILE A 118 -5.07 10.67 12.84
CA ILE A 118 -5.41 9.35 13.41
C ILE A 118 -4.20 8.77 14.14
N TYR A 119 -2.99 8.99 13.64
CA TYR A 119 -1.77 8.40 14.21
C TYR A 119 -1.19 9.20 15.39
N GLY A 120 -1.88 10.26 15.81
CA GLY A 120 -1.47 11.12 16.91
C GLY A 120 -0.23 11.96 16.61
N ARG A 121 0.27 12.68 17.62
CA ARG A 121 1.35 13.68 17.49
C ARG A 121 2.69 13.13 16.98
N ARG A 122 2.95 11.82 17.17
CA ARG A 122 4.17 11.16 16.65
C ARG A 122 4.05 10.78 15.17
N GLY A 123 2.84 10.84 14.61
CA GLY A 123 2.54 10.48 13.25
C GLY A 123 2.79 9.00 12.95
N PHE A 124 3.10 8.73 11.69
CA PHE A 124 3.30 7.40 11.13
C PHE A 124 4.43 7.42 10.11
N LEU A 125 4.91 6.23 9.77
CA LEU A 125 5.83 6.00 8.67
C LEU A 125 5.05 5.28 7.56
N GLN A 126 5.04 5.85 6.37
CA GLN A 126 4.55 5.13 5.19
C GLN A 126 5.60 4.09 4.79
N TYR A 127 5.12 2.93 4.39
CA TYR A 127 5.96 1.88 3.84
C TYR A 127 5.27 1.32 2.62
N GLN A 128 5.92 1.44 1.47
CA GLN A 128 5.46 0.82 0.24
C GLN A 128 6.59 0.03 -0.37
N CYS A 129 6.33 -1.23 -0.65
CA CYS A 129 7.26 -2.12 -1.31
C CYS A 129 6.61 -2.82 -2.51
N VAL A 130 7.45 -3.46 -3.30
CA VAL A 130 7.08 -4.47 -4.29
C VAL A 130 8.00 -5.66 -4.10
N VAL A 131 7.44 -6.87 -4.08
CA VAL A 131 8.19 -8.13 -4.07
C VAL A 131 8.15 -8.76 -5.46
N GLY A 132 9.23 -9.44 -5.85
CA GLY A 132 9.42 -9.98 -7.20
C GLY A 132 8.38 -11.04 -7.59
N PRO A 133 8.24 -11.36 -8.89
CA PRO A 133 7.18 -12.25 -9.38
C PRO A 133 7.41 -13.74 -9.09
N SER A 134 8.65 -14.22 -8.94
CA SER A 134 8.97 -15.63 -8.67
C SER A 134 8.50 -16.08 -7.29
N ASP A 135 8.92 -15.35 -6.26
CA ASP A 135 8.68 -15.68 -4.85
C ASP A 135 7.69 -14.72 -4.18
N GLY A 136 7.03 -13.88 -4.99
CA GLY A 136 6.22 -12.76 -4.48
C GLY A 136 5.06 -13.19 -3.59
N ARG A 137 4.46 -14.36 -3.86
CA ARG A 137 3.35 -14.88 -3.05
C ARG A 137 3.81 -15.21 -1.63
N ASP A 138 4.95 -15.88 -1.52
CA ASP A 138 5.51 -16.29 -0.23
C ASP A 138 6.08 -15.09 0.49
N ALA A 139 6.81 -14.22 -0.22
CA ALA A 139 7.36 -12.98 0.33
C ALA A 139 6.26 -12.05 0.89
N VAL A 140 5.17 -11.82 0.16
CA VAL A 140 4.08 -10.97 0.66
C VAL A 140 3.32 -11.62 1.83
N THR A 141 3.17 -12.94 1.82
CA THR A 141 2.55 -13.68 2.92
C THR A 141 3.42 -13.56 4.18
N GLU A 142 4.74 -13.67 4.03
CA GLU A 142 5.69 -13.49 5.12
C GLU A 142 5.71 -12.05 5.64
N LEU A 143 5.69 -11.04 4.76
CA LEU A 143 5.54 -9.62 5.15
C LEU A 143 4.29 -9.43 6.03
N LEU A 144 3.13 -9.91 5.58
CA LEU A 144 1.88 -9.81 6.34
C LEU A 144 1.95 -10.55 7.67
N SER A 145 2.58 -11.73 7.70
CA SER A 145 2.79 -12.52 8.92
C SER A 145 3.63 -11.77 9.95
N ARG A 146 4.74 -11.16 9.53
CA ARG A 146 5.62 -10.35 10.40
C ARG A 146 4.92 -9.11 10.93
N ILE A 147 4.17 -8.41 10.08
CA ILE A 147 3.39 -7.23 10.45
C ILE A 147 2.32 -7.59 11.49
N ALA A 148 1.55 -8.64 11.23
CA ALA A 148 0.51 -9.11 12.13
C ALA A 148 1.09 -9.52 13.49
N THR A 149 2.25 -10.20 13.50
CA THR A 149 2.93 -10.66 14.71
C THR A 149 3.45 -9.49 15.55
N ALA A 150 4.03 -8.47 14.92
CA ALA A 150 4.60 -7.31 15.59
C ALA A 150 3.55 -6.31 16.13
N GLY A 151 2.26 -6.53 15.87
CA GLY A 151 1.21 -5.54 16.19
C GLY A 151 1.39 -4.25 15.39
N GLY A 152 2.05 -4.33 14.23
CA GLY A 152 2.26 -3.24 13.27
C GLY A 152 1.03 -2.97 12.40
N SER A 153 -0.14 -3.44 12.83
CA SER A 153 -1.39 -3.39 12.09
C SER A 153 -1.72 -1.96 11.63
N SER A 154 -1.99 -1.81 10.33
CA SER A 154 -2.43 -0.56 9.72
C SER A 154 -3.94 -0.58 9.47
N PHE A 155 -4.58 0.59 9.58
CA PHE A 155 -5.97 0.78 9.15
C PHE A 155 -6.11 0.77 7.62
N LEU A 156 -5.05 1.19 6.92
CA LEU A 156 -4.99 1.31 5.48
C LEU A 156 -3.82 0.49 4.96
N ALA A 157 -4.11 -0.76 4.56
CA ALA A 157 -3.19 -1.57 3.80
C ALA A 157 -3.73 -1.75 2.39
N VAL A 158 -2.93 -1.40 1.39
CA VAL A 158 -3.27 -1.53 -0.01
C VAL A 158 -2.39 -2.59 -0.63
N LEU A 159 -3.00 -3.56 -1.28
CA LEU A 159 -2.34 -4.65 -1.99
C LEU A 159 -2.77 -4.64 -3.46
N LYS A 160 -1.80 -4.73 -4.37
CA LYS A 160 -2.03 -4.78 -5.83
C LYS A 160 -0.98 -5.64 -6.51
N VAL A 161 -1.26 -6.08 -7.73
CA VAL A 161 -0.25 -6.64 -8.62
C VAL A 161 0.10 -5.59 -9.67
N PHE A 162 1.38 -5.31 -9.85
CA PHE A 162 1.85 -4.44 -10.91
C PHE A 162 1.90 -5.20 -12.24
N GLY A 163 1.60 -4.48 -13.31
CA GLY A 163 1.72 -5.00 -14.67
C GLY A 163 3.17 -5.20 -15.11
N ASN A 164 3.32 -5.65 -16.35
CA ASN A 164 4.61 -6.04 -16.93
C ASN A 164 5.23 -4.98 -17.86
N ILE A 165 4.64 -3.78 -17.93
CA ILE A 165 5.15 -2.68 -18.77
C ILE A 165 6.48 -2.19 -18.19
N ALA A 166 7.55 -2.30 -18.98
CA ALA A 166 8.86 -1.77 -18.62
C ALA A 166 8.83 -0.24 -18.62
N SER A 167 9.29 0.36 -17.52
CA SER A 167 9.40 1.82 -17.41
C SER A 167 10.67 2.32 -18.12
N ALA A 168 10.56 3.46 -18.80
CA ALA A 168 11.72 4.16 -19.37
C ALA A 168 12.63 4.78 -18.29
N GLY A 169 12.11 5.03 -17.09
CA GLY A 169 12.87 5.66 -16.00
C GLY A 169 13.94 4.74 -15.40
N LEU A 170 15.19 5.22 -15.33
CA LEU A 170 16.33 4.47 -14.77
C LEU A 170 16.09 4.03 -13.32
N LEU A 171 15.39 4.85 -12.54
CA LEU A 171 15.10 4.65 -11.12
C LEU A 171 13.62 4.35 -10.86
N SER A 172 12.94 3.73 -11.83
CA SER A 172 11.51 3.42 -11.71
C SER A 172 11.22 2.46 -10.55
N PHE A 173 10.27 2.83 -9.70
CA PHE A 173 9.76 1.95 -8.64
C PHE A 173 8.77 0.89 -9.16
N PRO A 174 7.73 1.23 -9.96
CA PRO A 174 6.85 0.22 -10.52
C PRO A 174 7.63 -0.77 -11.38
N ARG A 175 7.40 -2.06 -11.11
CA ARG A 175 7.99 -3.22 -11.78
C ARG A 175 7.10 -4.45 -11.55
N PRO A 176 7.20 -5.51 -12.39
CA PRO A 176 6.38 -6.70 -12.23
C PRO A 176 6.51 -7.27 -10.82
N GLY A 177 5.38 -7.54 -10.16
CA GLY A 177 5.39 -8.03 -8.78
C GLY A 177 4.17 -7.62 -7.97
N ILE A 178 4.15 -8.00 -6.70
CA ILE A 178 3.06 -7.68 -5.78
C ILE A 178 3.48 -6.48 -4.94
N THR A 179 2.72 -5.39 -5.00
CA THR A 179 2.97 -4.19 -4.21
C THR A 179 2.07 -4.12 -2.98
N LEU A 180 2.68 -3.81 -1.84
CA LEU A 180 2.03 -3.64 -0.55
C LEU A 180 2.37 -2.24 -0.01
N ALA A 181 1.35 -1.45 0.32
CA ALA A 181 1.48 -0.12 0.91
C ALA A 181 0.73 -0.03 2.24
N LEU A 182 1.38 0.49 3.25
CA LEU A 182 0.95 0.47 4.65
C LEU A 182 1.38 1.74 5.37
N ASP A 183 0.62 2.11 6.39
CA ASP A 183 0.99 3.16 7.34
C ASP A 183 1.26 2.56 8.72
N PHE A 184 2.48 2.71 9.23
CA PHE A 184 2.88 2.22 10.55
C PHE A 184 2.88 3.35 11.58
N PRO A 185 2.13 3.23 12.69
CA PRO A 185 2.24 4.19 13.79
C PRO A 185 3.69 4.33 14.27
N ASN A 186 4.15 5.56 14.49
CA ASN A 186 5.51 5.81 14.92
C ASN A 186 5.70 5.48 16.42
N ARG A 187 6.16 4.27 16.70
CA ARG A 187 6.48 3.75 18.04
C ARG A 187 7.99 3.79 18.33
N GLY A 188 8.75 4.60 17.60
CA GLY A 188 10.21 4.71 17.74
C GLY A 188 10.94 3.45 17.29
N HIS A 189 11.94 3.01 18.04
CA HIS A 189 12.81 1.87 17.68
C HIS A 189 12.05 0.57 17.37
N ALA A 190 10.90 0.34 17.99
CA ALA A 190 10.09 -0.84 17.70
C ALA A 190 9.55 -0.84 16.25
N THR A 191 9.10 0.33 15.76
CA THR A 191 8.67 0.49 14.37
C THR A 191 9.86 0.36 13.43
N LEU A 192 10.99 1.02 13.74
CA LEU A 192 12.18 0.96 12.90
C LEU A 192 12.70 -0.48 12.72
N ARG A 193 12.84 -1.24 13.81
CA ARG A 193 13.25 -2.66 13.74
C ARG A 193 12.28 -3.54 12.95
N LEU A 194 10.98 -3.25 13.00
CA LEU A 194 10.02 -3.96 12.17
C LEU A 194 10.29 -3.67 10.69
N LEU A 195 10.41 -2.38 10.34
CA LEU A 195 10.66 -1.98 8.95
C LEU A 195 11.97 -2.54 8.39
N ASP A 196 13.03 -2.61 9.21
CA ASP A 196 14.31 -3.24 8.80
C ASP A 196 14.12 -4.72 8.44
N ARG A 197 13.35 -5.47 9.23
CA ARG A 197 13.01 -6.88 8.93
C ARG A 197 12.13 -7.03 7.68
N LEU A 198 11.27 -6.07 7.40
CA LEU A 198 10.48 -6.07 6.16
C LEU A 198 11.40 -5.83 4.95
N ASP A 199 12.37 -4.93 5.07
CA ASP A 199 13.35 -4.68 4.01
C ASP A 199 14.18 -5.92 3.69
N GLU A 200 14.59 -6.70 4.70
CA GLU A 200 15.31 -7.98 4.49
C GLU A 200 14.51 -8.93 3.58
N ILE A 201 13.20 -9.07 3.81
CA ILE A 201 12.32 -9.89 2.98
C ILE A 201 12.21 -9.31 1.57
N VAL A 202 11.99 -8.00 1.46
CA VAL A 202 11.86 -7.31 0.17
C VAL A 202 13.11 -7.48 -0.67
N ARG A 203 14.30 -7.27 -0.08
CA ARG A 203 15.60 -7.47 -0.74
C ARG A 203 15.79 -8.91 -1.19
N SER A 204 15.53 -9.86 -0.30
CA SER A 204 15.70 -11.29 -0.59
C SER A 204 14.79 -11.76 -1.74
N SER A 205 13.63 -11.13 -1.91
CA SER A 205 12.70 -11.39 -3.01
C SER A 205 13.04 -10.69 -4.34
N GLY A 206 14.18 -9.97 -4.42
CA GLY A 206 14.52 -9.14 -5.58
C GLY A 206 13.59 -7.94 -5.77
N GLY A 207 12.91 -7.52 -4.70
CA GLY A 207 11.96 -6.43 -4.68
C GLY A 207 12.58 -5.05 -4.47
N ALA A 208 11.75 -4.05 -4.20
CA ALA A 208 12.24 -2.80 -3.59
C ALA A 208 11.21 -2.10 -2.73
N VAL A 209 11.71 -1.18 -1.90
CA VAL A 209 10.94 -0.17 -1.20
C VAL A 209 10.88 1.12 -2.04
N TYR A 210 9.76 1.85 -1.98
CA TYR A 210 9.53 3.05 -2.77
C TYR A 210 10.20 4.29 -2.15
N PRO A 211 11.19 4.93 -2.81
CA PRO A 211 11.86 6.12 -2.27
C PRO A 211 10.92 7.27 -1.91
N ALA A 212 9.84 7.47 -2.67
CA ALA A 212 8.89 8.56 -2.41
C ALA A 212 8.07 8.37 -1.12
N LYS A 213 8.13 7.18 -0.51
CA LYS A 213 7.35 6.82 0.69
C LYS A 213 8.22 6.49 1.89
N ASP A 214 9.53 6.28 1.70
CA ASP A 214 10.41 5.86 2.77
C ASP A 214 11.26 7.02 3.31
N ALA A 215 11.27 7.18 4.64
CA ALA A 215 11.97 8.25 5.33
C ALA A 215 13.39 7.87 5.80
N ARG A 216 13.76 6.59 5.76
CA ARG A 216 14.94 6.00 6.42
C ARG A 216 15.89 5.23 5.50
N MET A 217 15.58 5.15 4.21
CA MET A 217 16.27 4.30 3.24
C MET A 217 17.77 4.55 3.27
N SER A 218 18.54 3.49 3.51
CA SER A 218 20.00 3.52 3.49
C SER A 218 20.53 3.52 2.05
N ALA A 219 21.78 3.94 1.89
CA ALA A 219 22.50 3.83 0.62
C ALA A 219 22.54 2.40 0.11
N ASP A 220 22.96 1.44 0.94
CA ASP A 220 23.03 0.03 0.57
C ASP A 220 21.67 -0.51 0.05
N SER A 221 20.57 -0.20 0.75
CA SER A 221 19.23 -0.60 0.29
C SER A 221 18.84 0.06 -1.02
N PHE A 222 19.03 1.38 -1.15
CA PHE A 222 18.70 2.07 -2.41
C PHE A 222 19.51 1.53 -3.59
N GLN A 223 20.81 1.35 -3.41
CA GLN A 223 21.71 0.90 -4.47
C GLN A 223 21.42 -0.55 -4.88
N HIS A 224 21.00 -1.39 -3.94
CA HIS A 224 20.50 -2.74 -4.22
C HIS A 224 19.17 -2.72 -4.99
N TYR A 225 18.23 -1.91 -4.54
CA TYR A 225 16.90 -1.76 -5.14
C TYR A 225 16.90 -1.14 -6.53
N PHE A 226 17.86 -0.25 -6.80
CA PHE A 226 17.92 0.55 -8.01
C PHE A 226 19.33 0.49 -8.61
N PRO A 227 19.80 -0.67 -9.11
CA PRO A 227 21.18 -0.87 -9.54
C PRO A 227 21.63 0.06 -10.68
N ARG A 228 20.67 0.61 -11.45
CA ARG A 228 20.91 1.61 -12.50
C ARG A 228 21.21 3.02 -11.98
N TRP A 229 21.32 3.21 -10.65
CA TRP A 229 21.71 4.49 -10.05
C TRP A 229 23.05 5.01 -10.55
N ARG A 230 24.01 4.13 -10.84
CA ARG A 230 25.32 4.53 -11.40
C ARG A 230 25.18 5.15 -12.79
N SER A 231 24.40 4.54 -13.67
CA SER A 231 24.10 5.11 -14.99
C SER A 231 23.31 6.42 -14.87
N PHE A 232 22.44 6.54 -13.86
CA PHE A 232 21.74 7.80 -13.60
C PHE A 232 22.69 8.93 -13.19
N CYS A 233 23.80 8.62 -12.50
CA CYS A 233 24.79 9.62 -12.10
C CYS A 233 25.43 10.38 -13.26
N GLU A 234 25.50 9.78 -14.45
CA GLU A 234 26.04 10.43 -15.67
C GLU A 234 25.19 11.64 -16.11
N TYR A 235 23.93 11.72 -15.66
CA TYR A 235 22.99 12.78 -16.00
C TYR A 235 22.77 13.79 -14.87
N LEU A 236 23.51 13.66 -13.76
CA LEU A 236 23.35 14.55 -12.61
C LEU A 236 24.05 15.88 -12.87
N ASP A 237 23.30 16.96 -12.71
CA ASP A 237 23.86 18.29 -12.56
C ASP A 237 24.38 18.45 -11.12
N PRO A 238 25.69 18.73 -10.90
CA PRO A 238 26.27 18.95 -9.58
C PRO A 238 25.59 20.06 -8.76
N ALA A 239 24.89 21.00 -9.40
CA ALA A 239 24.15 22.06 -8.72
C ALA A 239 22.87 21.56 -8.02
N PHE A 240 22.35 20.38 -8.38
CA PHE A 240 21.13 19.81 -7.80
C PHE A 240 21.44 18.72 -6.78
N SER A 241 21.00 18.95 -5.53
CA SER A 241 21.19 17.97 -4.45
C SER A 241 20.02 18.01 -3.47
N SER A 242 19.55 16.83 -3.07
CA SER A 242 18.54 16.67 -2.02
C SER A 242 19.12 15.92 -0.82
N SER A 243 18.52 16.10 0.36
CA SER A 243 18.88 15.30 1.55
C SER A 243 18.70 13.80 1.32
N PHE A 244 17.73 13.41 0.47
CA PHE A 244 17.56 12.03 0.05
C PHE A 244 18.77 11.55 -0.75
N TRP A 245 19.15 12.28 -1.81
CA TRP A 245 20.28 11.89 -2.67
C TRP A 245 21.59 11.75 -1.89
N ARG A 246 21.90 12.72 -1.03
CA ARG A 246 23.10 12.68 -0.17
C ARG A 246 23.14 11.46 0.77
N ARG A 247 21.98 10.95 1.18
CA ARG A 247 21.88 9.75 2.04
C ARG A 247 22.03 8.45 1.28
N VAL A 248 21.55 8.40 0.03
CA VAL A 248 21.44 7.12 -0.71
C VAL A 248 22.57 6.90 -1.72
N ALA A 249 23.24 7.96 -2.15
CA ALA A 249 24.35 7.92 -3.09
C ALA A 249 25.73 7.85 -2.42
N SER A 250 25.78 7.94 -1.09
CA SER A 250 27.00 7.81 -0.28
C SER A 250 27.53 6.38 -0.24
#